data_AF-I4GTA9-F1
#
_entry.id   AF-I4GTA9-F1
#
_cell.length_a   1.000
_cell.length_b   1.000
_cell.length_c   1.000
_cell.angle_alpha   90.00
_cell.angle_beta   90.00
_cell.angle_gamma   90.00
#
_symmetry.space_group_name_H-M   'P 1'
#
loop_
_entity.id
_entity.type
_entity.pdbx_description
1 polymer ?
#
loop_
_entity_poly.entity_id
_entity_poly.type
_entity_poly.pdbx_seq_one_letter_code
_entity_poly.pdbx_strand_id
1 'polypeptide(L)' 'MEQAIASYDQAIKINSNDANAYYNKACCYGLQNNVELAIENLQRAINLDVEYQDMAKTDKDFEQIRGDERFQSFLNRV' A
#
# COMPACT_ATOMS: atom_id res chain seq x y z
N MET A 1 9.65 -10.98 1.97
CA MET A 1 8.35 -10.30 2.13
C MET A 1 7.79 -10.43 3.54
N GLU A 2 7.60 -11.64 4.07
CA GLU A 2 6.92 -11.86 5.37
C GLU A 2 7.59 -11.15 6.56
N GLN A 3 8.92 -11.19 6.64
CA GLN A 3 9.67 -10.48 7.70
C GLN A 3 9.49 -8.95 7.61
N ALA A 4 9.42 -8.38 6.40
CA ALA A 4 9.21 -6.95 6.22
C ALA A 4 7.79 -6.54 6.65
N ILE A 5 6.78 -7.34 6.26
CA ILE A 5 5.39 -7.15 6.69
C ILE A 5 5.30 -7.17 8.23
N ALA A 6 5.95 -8.14 8.88
CA ALA A 6 6.00 -8.21 10.34
C ALA A 6 6.67 -6.98 10.97
N SER A 7 7.74 -6.45 10.36
CA SER A 7 8.37 -5.20 10.81
C SER A 7 7.43 -4.00 10.70
N TYR A 8 6.70 -3.87 9.59
CA TYR A 8 5.71 -2.81 9.42
C TYR A 8 4.53 -2.97 10.37
N ASP A 9 4.10 -4.19 10.69
CA ASP A 9 3.08 -4.44 11.70
C ASP A 9 3.52 -3.96 13.09
N GLN A 10 4.78 -4.18 13.47
CA GLN A 10 5.30 -3.64 14.71
C GLN A 10 5.37 -2.11 14.69
N ALA A 11 5.81 -1.51 13.57
CA ALA A 11 5.84 -0.05 13.42
C ALA A 11 4.44 0.56 13.56
N ILE A 12 3.44 -0.01 12.88
CA ILE A 12 2.03 0.40 12.96
C ILE A 12 1.48 0.23 14.39
N LYS A 13 1.88 -0.82 15.09
CA LYS A 13 1.48 -1.04 16.50
C LYS A 13 2.04 0.03 17.44
N ILE A 14 3.25 0.53 17.16
CA ILE A 14 3.90 1.59 17.94
C ILE A 14 3.32 2.96 17.56
N ASN A 15 3.14 3.21 16.27
CA ASN A 15 2.57 4.43 15.72
C ASN A 15 1.53 4.09 14.64
N SER A 16 0.25 4.17 15.01
CA SER A 16 -0.86 3.90 14.08
C SER A 16 -1.03 4.96 12.99
N ASN A 17 -0.28 6.07 13.06
CA ASN A 17 -0.31 7.14 12.06
C ASN A 17 0.96 7.14 11.19
N ASP A 18 1.72 6.05 11.18
CA ASP A 18 2.89 5.90 10.31
C ASP A 18 2.47 5.55 8.87
N ALA A 19 2.26 6.60 8.06
CA ALA A 19 1.87 6.46 6.66
C ALA A 19 2.89 5.67 5.83
N ASN A 20 4.19 5.82 6.12
CA ASN A 20 5.27 5.09 5.45
C ASN A 20 5.17 3.59 5.73
N ALA A 21 4.88 3.19 6.97
CA ALA A 21 4.75 1.77 7.32
C ALA A 21 3.57 1.11 6.58
N TYR A 22 2.43 1.80 6.47
CA TYR A 22 1.30 1.34 5.67
C TYR A 22 1.65 1.25 4.17
N TYR A 23 2.30 2.28 3.61
CA TYR A 23 2.69 2.29 2.20
C TYR A 23 3.63 1.14 1.85
N ASN A 24 4.70 0.97 2.62
CA ASN A 24 5.67 -0.10 2.37
C ASN A 24 5.08 -1.50 2.56
N LYS A 25 4.14 -1.65 3.50
CA LYS A 25 3.36 -2.88 3.65
C LYS A 25 2.45 -3.13 2.44
N ALA A 26 1.83 -2.09 1.87
CA ALA A 26 1.09 -2.19 0.62
C ALA A 26 1.99 -2.63 -0.54
N CYS A 27 3.19 -2.05 -0.68
CA CYS A 27 4.17 -2.45 -1.69
C CYS A 27 4.54 -3.94 -1.58
N CYS A 28 4.75 -4.45 -0.36
CA CYS A 28 5.00 -5.87 -0.14
C CYS A 28 3.87 -6.76 -0.68
N TYR A 29 2.62 -6.33 -0.51
CA TYR A 29 1.46 -7.05 -1.05
C TYR A 29 1.30 -6.88 -2.57
N GLY A 30 1.67 -5.72 -3.13
CA GLY A 30 1.74 -5.48 -4.57
C GLY A 30 2.71 -6.46 -5.26
N LEU A 31 3.90 -6.63 -4.69
CA LEU A 31 4.91 -7.60 -5.15
C LEU A 31 4.48 -9.07 -4.96
N GLN A 32 3.48 -9.32 -4.12
CA GLN A 32 2.85 -10.63 -3.89
C GLN A 32 1.62 -10.87 -4.78
N ASN A 33 1.28 -9.91 -5.65
CA ASN A 33 0.05 -9.89 -6.43
C ASN A 33 -1.22 -9.98 -5.56
N ASN A 34 -1.13 -9.59 -4.28
CA ASN A 34 -2.26 -9.58 -3.35
C ASN A 34 -2.93 -8.21 -3.37
N VAL A 35 -3.79 -8.01 -4.37
CA VAL A 35 -4.47 -6.75 -4.66
C VAL A 35 -5.29 -6.24 -3.47
N GLU A 36 -6.00 -7.11 -2.77
CA GLU A 36 -6.90 -6.73 -1.68
C GLU A 36 -6.12 -6.12 -0.51
N LEU A 37 -5.06 -6.81 -0.06
CA LEU A 37 -4.24 -6.30 1.04
C LEU A 37 -3.38 -5.11 0.62
N ALA A 38 -2.96 -5.02 -0.64
CA ALA A 38 -2.30 -3.83 -1.16
C ALA A 38 -3.22 -2.60 -1.07
N ILE A 39 -4.47 -2.71 -1.55
CA ILE A 39 -5.45 -1.62 -1.49
C ILE A 39 -5.75 -1.23 -0.04
N GLU A 40 -5.98 -2.20 0.85
CA GLU A 40 -6.30 -1.91 2.25
C GLU A 40 -5.21 -1.07 2.94
N ASN A 41 -3.95 -1.47 2.78
CA ASN A 41 -2.83 -0.76 3.40
C ASN A 41 -2.56 0.56 2.69
N LEU A 42 -2.69 0.62 1.36
CA LEU A 42 -2.52 1.84 0.59
C LEU A 42 -3.60 2.88 0.92
N GLN A 43 -4.85 2.46 1.17
CA GLN A 43 -5.92 3.36 1.65
C GLN A 43 -5.56 4.00 2.98
N ARG A 44 -4.95 3.24 3.90
CA ARG A 44 -4.49 3.78 5.19
C ARG A 44 -3.37 4.79 5.00
N ALA A 45 -2.40 4.49 4.13
CA ALA A 45 -1.32 5.41 3.79
C ALA A 45 -1.87 6.73 3.19
N ILE A 46 -2.74 6.64 2.18
CA ILE A 46 -3.34 7.80 1.49
C ILE A 46 -4.18 8.67 2.43
N ASN A 47 -4.89 8.05 3.38
CA ASN A 47 -5.67 8.78 4.38
C ASN A 47 -4.80 9.60 5.36
N LEU A 48 -3.55 9.18 5.57
CA LEU A 48 -2.59 9.87 6.43
C LEU A 48 -1.74 10.88 5.63
N ASP A 49 -1.40 10.54 4.39
CA ASP A 49 -0.65 11.38 3.47
C ASP A 49 -1.07 11.09 2.02
N VAL A 50 -1.69 12.09 1.39
CA VAL A 50 -2.27 11.97 0.05
C VAL A 50 -1.22 11.79 -1.04
N GLU A 51 0.05 12.14 -0.80
CA GLU A 51 1.13 12.00 -1.79
C GLU A 51 1.33 10.54 -2.23
N TYR A 52 1.03 9.58 -1.36
CA TYR A 52 1.12 8.16 -1.70
C TYR A 52 0.19 7.73 -2.82
N GLN A 53 -0.88 8.48 -3.10
CA GLN A 53 -1.77 8.19 -4.22
C GLN A 53 -1.02 8.34 -5.55
N ASP A 54 -0.26 9.41 -5.71
CA ASP A 54 0.51 9.68 -6.93
C ASP A 54 1.75 8.78 -7.02
N MET A 55 2.39 8.49 -5.88
CA MET A 55 3.47 7.51 -5.83
C MET A 55 2.98 6.13 -6.30
N ALA A 56 1.86 5.65 -5.78
CA ALA A 56 1.34 4.32 -6.12
C ALA A 56 0.97 4.15 -7.60
N LYS A 57 0.58 5.23 -8.29
CA LYS A 57 0.30 5.19 -9.75
C LYS A 57 1.54 4.85 -10.58
N THR A 58 2.73 5.18 -10.08
CA THR A 58 4.00 5.05 -10.82
C THR A 58 4.95 4.03 -10.22
N ASP A 59 4.80 3.68 -8.94
CA ASP A 59 5.66 2.73 -8.24
C ASP A 59 5.65 1.33 -8.88
N LYS A 60 6.85 0.79 -9.09
CA LYS A 60 7.09 -0.53 -9.67
C LYS A 60 6.60 -1.66 -8.78
N ASP A 61 6.51 -1.44 -7.47
CA ASP A 61 6.06 -2.48 -6.53
C ASP A 61 4.58 -2.85 -6.76
N PHE A 62 3.83 -1.98 -7.45
CA PHE A 62 2.46 -2.22 -7.88
C PHE A 62 2.34 -2.62 -9.35
N GLU A 63 3.44 -2.83 -10.09
CA GLU A 63 3.41 -3.13 -11.53
C GLU A 63 2.53 -4.35 -11.85
N GLN A 64 2.64 -5.42 -11.06
CA GLN A 64 1.86 -6.64 -11.25
C GLN A 64 0.35 -6.44 -11.06
N ILE A 65 -0.05 -5.51 -10.19
CA ILE A 65 -1.44 -5.24 -9.84
C ILE A 65 -2.03 -4.02 -10.56
N ARG A 66 -1.21 -3.25 -11.28
CA ARG A 66 -1.62 -1.98 -11.91
C ARG A 66 -2.74 -2.15 -12.94
N GLY A 67 -2.83 -3.33 -13.55
CA GLY A 67 -3.88 -3.69 -14.49
C GLY A 67 -5.20 -4.15 -13.84
N ASP A 68 -5.22 -4.39 -12.52
CA ASP A 68 -6.42 -4.85 -11.83
C ASP A 68 -7.44 -3.71 -11.69
N GLU A 69 -8.68 -3.95 -12.12
CA GLU A 69 -9.76 -2.96 -12.11
C GLU A 69 -10.05 -2.42 -10.71
N ARG A 70 -9.90 -3.24 -9.66
CA ARG A 70 -10.12 -2.82 -8.27
C ARG A 70 -9.05 -1.81 -7.85
N PHE A 71 -7.81 -2.07 -8.21
CA PHE A 71 -6.69 -1.18 -7.89
C PHE A 71 -6.80 0.15 -8.64
N GLN A 72 -7.14 0.12 -9.93
CA GLN A 72 -7.37 1.34 -10.72
C GLN A 72 -8.57 2.14 -10.19
N SER A 73 -9.69 1.46 -9.91
CA SER A 73 -10.89 2.10 -9.37
C SER A 73 -10.61 2.75 -8.01
N PHE A 74 -9.84 2.08 -7.15
CA PHE A 74 -9.39 2.63 -5.88
C PHE A 74 -8.57 3.91 -6.08
N LEU A 75 -7.53 3.90 -6.91
CA LEU A 75 -6.67 5.07 -7.14
C LEU A 75 -7.37 6.26 -7.80
N ASN A 76 -8.46 6.03 -8.52
CA ASN A 76 -9.27 7.07 -9.16
C ASN A 76 -10.39 7.62 -8.26
N ARG A 77 -10.69 6.95 -7.13
CA ARG A 77 -11.78 7.33 -6.21
C ARG A 77 -11.33 8.14 -5.01
N VAL A 78 -10.11 7.90 -4.55
CA VAL A 78 -9.52 8.60 -3.40
C VAL A 78 -9.01 9.98 -3.78
#